data_AF-A0AAW1U5W9-F1
#
_entry.id   AF-A0AAW1U5W9-F1
#
_cell.length_a   1.000
_cell.length_b   1.000
_cell.length_c   1.000
_cell.angle_alpha   90.00
_cell.angle_beta   90.00
_cell.angle_gamma   90.00
#
_symmetry.space_group_name_H-M   'P 1'
#
loop_
_entity.id
_entity.type
_entity.pdbx_description
1 polymer ?
#
loop_
_entity_poly.entity_id
_entity_poly.type
_entity_poly.pdbx_seq_one_letter_code
_entity_poly.pdbx_strand_id
1 'polypeptide(L)'
;MSQKSKHYQIIELENGEIIVVHETWVSPEKQHVFWPPYPDNYTYRRSLEKREEPAAHWTIHLTKRVIYRTDNLPKALAKVKKAEYTSNIVYYHLLPHIVTLKEQNNINEVESFEAELDNECANRLMLYLSVFGGEFTATVTNRILREIGKTNKIPFQSLKPKDLIINVKKKRTSAASVDVENAVKTWLKNGP
;
A
#
# COMPACT_ATOMS: atom_id res chain seq x y z
N MET A 1 20.16 30.01 16.89
CA MET A 1 19.78 29.50 15.56
C MET A 1 18.89 28.28 15.77
N SER A 2 17.59 28.40 15.53
CA SER A 2 16.63 27.31 15.81
C SER A 2 16.89 26.15 14.85
N GLN A 3 17.16 24.96 15.38
CA GLN A 3 17.43 23.77 14.61
C GLN A 3 16.14 23.37 13.90
N LYS A 4 16.07 23.60 12.58
CA LYS A 4 14.87 23.29 11.78
C LYS A 4 14.49 21.82 11.97
N SER A 5 13.23 21.55 12.34
CA SER A 5 12.74 20.18 12.42
C SER A 5 12.98 19.47 11.09
N LYS A 6 13.42 18.22 11.15
CA LYS A 6 13.68 17.38 9.97
C LYS A 6 12.51 16.43 9.69
N HIS A 7 11.40 16.57 10.42
CA HIS A 7 10.32 15.59 10.39
C HIS A 7 9.25 15.96 9.37
N TYR A 8 8.79 14.92 8.70
CA TYR A 8 7.66 14.88 7.79
C TYR A 8 6.53 14.12 8.45
N GLN A 9 5.30 14.56 8.20
CA GLN A 9 4.09 13.93 8.70
C GLN A 9 3.24 13.48 7.51
N ILE A 10 2.64 12.30 7.65
CA ILE A 10 1.55 11.87 6.78
C ILE A 10 0.26 12.21 7.50
N ILE A 11 -0.61 12.97 6.87
CA ILE A 11 -1.88 13.42 7.46
C ILE A 11 -3.06 13.03 6.58
N GLU A 12 -4.20 12.81 7.23
CA GLU A 12 -5.50 12.67 6.59
C GLU A 12 -6.25 13.99 6.74
N LEU A 13 -6.68 14.57 5.63
CA LEU A 13 -7.54 15.75 5.62
C LEU A 13 -9.00 15.35 5.84
N GLU A 14 -9.85 16.31 6.20
CA GLU A 14 -11.31 16.07 6.38
C GLU A 14 -12.00 15.56 5.09
N ASN A 15 -11.49 15.93 3.91
CA ASN A 15 -11.98 15.41 2.63
C ASN A 15 -11.53 13.96 2.33
N GLY A 16 -10.76 13.32 3.23
CA GLY A 16 -10.26 11.95 3.08
C GLY A 16 -8.95 11.82 2.31
N GLU A 17 -8.35 12.92 1.84
CA GLU A 17 -7.06 12.90 1.17
C GLU A 17 -5.91 12.61 2.14
N ILE A 18 -4.97 11.77 1.71
CA ILE A 18 -3.79 11.40 2.48
C ILE A 18 -2.56 12.02 1.82
N ILE A 19 -1.86 12.87 2.55
CA ILE A 19 -0.78 13.70 2.00
C ILE A 19 0.44 13.73 2.92
N VAL A 20 1.60 14.03 2.34
CA VAL A 20 2.85 14.28 3.09
C VAL A 20 3.01 15.77 3.33
N VAL A 21 3.32 16.19 4.55
CA VAL A 21 3.64 17.59 4.83
C VAL A 21 4.86 17.70 5.72
N HIS A 22 5.52 18.84 5.68
CA HIS A 22 6.56 19.14 6.66
C HIS A 22 5.91 19.38 8.03
N GLU A 23 6.59 19.01 9.11
CA GLU A 23 6.05 19.19 10.47
C GLU A 23 5.71 20.65 10.78
N THR A 24 6.48 21.60 10.25
CA THR A 24 6.22 23.03 10.47
C THR A 24 4.98 23.55 9.73
N TRP A 25 4.44 22.77 8.79
CA TRP A 25 3.21 23.11 8.08
C TRP A 25 1.97 22.69 8.86
N VAL A 26 2.13 21.84 9.87
CA VAL A 26 1.02 21.40 10.71
C VAL A 26 0.96 22.33 11.91
N SER A 27 -0.24 22.81 12.21
CA SER A 27 -0.48 23.59 13.43
C SER A 27 -0.01 22.85 14.69
N PRO A 28 0.42 23.56 15.75
CA PRO A 28 0.83 22.92 17.00
C PRO A 28 -0.23 21.96 17.58
N GLU A 29 -1.51 22.31 17.41
CA GLU A 29 -2.67 21.53 17.84
C GLU A 29 -3.03 20.38 16.88
N LYS A 30 -2.39 20.32 15.70
CA LYS A 30 -2.58 19.30 14.64
C LYS A 30 -3.99 19.23 14.06
N GLN A 31 -4.76 20.30 14.22
CA GLN A 31 -6.15 20.41 13.70
C GLN A 31 -6.20 20.94 12.27
N HIS A 32 -5.18 21.68 11.85
CA HIS A 32 -5.09 22.21 10.50
C HIS A 32 -3.66 22.19 9.97
N VAL A 33 -3.56 22.23 8.64
CA VAL A 33 -2.31 22.28 7.89
C VAL A 33 -2.29 23.51 6.98
N PHE A 34 -1.14 24.16 6.92
CA PHE A 34 -0.84 25.22 5.97
C PHE A 34 -0.41 24.59 4.65
N TRP A 35 -1.07 24.98 3.56
CA TRP A 35 -0.93 24.37 2.25
C TRP A 35 -0.40 25.40 1.24
N PRO A 36 0.72 25.09 0.58
CA PRO A 36 1.25 26.01 -0.42
C PRO A 36 0.40 26.00 -1.70
N PRO A 37 0.22 27.15 -2.37
CA PRO A 37 -0.57 27.24 -3.60
C PRO A 37 0.24 26.78 -4.83
N TYR A 38 0.85 25.60 -4.76
CA TYR A 38 1.60 25.04 -5.90
C TYR A 38 0.67 24.19 -6.77
N PRO A 39 0.56 24.52 -8.08
CA PRO A 39 -0.37 23.83 -8.98
C PRO A 39 0.12 22.44 -9.40
N ASP A 40 1.41 22.16 -9.25
CA ASP A 40 2.03 20.93 -9.73
C ASP A 40 2.80 20.18 -8.63
N ASN A 41 2.88 18.86 -8.77
CA ASN A 41 3.51 17.98 -7.80
C ASN A 41 5.04 18.20 -7.72
N TYR A 42 5.68 18.66 -8.80
CA TYR A 42 7.13 18.88 -8.82
C TYR A 42 7.52 20.05 -7.92
N THR A 43 6.84 21.19 -8.04
CA THR A 43 7.06 22.37 -7.19
C THR A 43 6.74 22.07 -5.74
N TYR A 44 5.65 21.35 -5.47
CA TYR A 44 5.30 20.89 -4.14
C TYR A 44 6.35 19.94 -3.51
N ARG A 45 6.89 18.97 -4.26
CA ARG A 45 7.97 18.12 -3.73
C ARG A 45 9.21 18.92 -3.41
N ARG A 46 9.54 19.88 -4.27
CA ARG A 46 10.69 20.76 -4.08
C ARG A 46 10.56 21.60 -2.81
N SER A 47 9.35 22.06 -2.47
CA SER A 47 9.13 22.82 -1.23
C SER A 47 9.24 21.93 0.03
N LEU A 48 8.84 20.66 -0.04
CA LEU A 48 9.10 19.67 1.03
C LEU A 48 10.60 19.39 1.23
N GLU A 49 11.37 19.30 0.15
CA GLU A 49 12.83 19.13 0.20
C GLU A 49 13.52 20.37 0.77
N LYS A 50 13.10 21.56 0.34
CA LYS A 50 13.62 22.85 0.81
C LYS A 50 13.17 23.21 2.22
N ARG A 51 12.12 22.57 2.75
CA ARG A 51 11.52 22.87 4.05
C ARG A 51 11.13 24.34 4.13
N GLU A 52 10.36 24.76 3.14
CA GLU A 52 9.78 26.09 3.12
C GLU A 52 8.86 26.26 4.33
N GLU A 53 8.78 27.47 4.88
CA GLU A 53 7.90 27.75 6.01
C GLU A 53 6.56 28.28 5.50
N PRO A 54 5.46 28.04 6.24
CA PRO A 54 4.16 28.60 5.89
C PRO A 54 4.22 30.12 5.70
N ALA A 55 3.72 30.60 4.57
CA ALA A 55 3.60 32.02 4.28
C ALA A 55 2.14 32.49 4.40
N ALA A 56 1.94 33.80 4.53
CA ALA A 56 0.60 34.38 4.70
C ALA A 56 -0.38 34.07 3.55
N HIS A 57 0.12 33.74 2.36
CA HIS A 57 -0.69 33.40 1.18
C HIS A 57 -0.99 31.89 1.06
N TRP A 58 -0.55 31.06 2.01
CA TRP A 58 -0.86 29.63 2.03
C TRP A 58 -2.30 29.41 2.48
N THR A 59 -2.97 28.44 1.88
CA THR A 59 -4.34 28.07 2.26
C THR A 59 -4.32 27.18 3.49
N ILE A 60 -5.38 27.20 4.29
CA ILE A 60 -5.49 26.36 5.49
C ILE A 60 -6.49 25.25 5.22
N HIS A 61 -6.08 24.01 5.49
CA HIS A 61 -6.93 22.83 5.36
C HIS A 61 -7.10 22.15 6.71
N LEU A 62 -8.33 21.68 7.01
CA LEU A 62 -8.61 20.93 8.22
C LEU A 62 -8.01 19.53 8.15
N THR A 63 -7.29 19.17 9.20
CA THR A 63 -6.65 17.87 9.37
C THR A 63 -7.52 17.02 10.29
N LYS A 64 -7.93 15.86 9.78
CA LYS A 64 -8.71 14.88 10.54
C LYS A 64 -7.83 14.12 11.52
N ARG A 65 -6.64 13.67 11.08
CA ARG A 65 -5.64 13.03 11.95
C ARG A 65 -4.25 12.98 11.32
N VAL A 66 -3.24 12.81 12.17
CA VAL A 66 -1.86 12.46 11.75
C VAL A 66 -1.72 10.94 11.73
N ILE A 67 -1.35 10.38 10.59
CA ILE A 67 -1.23 8.93 10.36
C ILE A 67 0.17 8.44 10.72
N TYR A 68 1.21 9.19 10.35
CA TYR A 68 2.60 8.71 10.49
C TYR A 68 3.59 9.88 10.55
N ARG A 69 4.76 9.64 11.15
CA ARG A 69 5.86 10.61 11.28
C ARG A 69 7.19 9.97 10.93
N THR A 70 8.04 10.69 10.22
CA THR A 70 9.38 10.21 9.82
C THR A 70 10.29 11.37 9.47
N ASP A 71 11.58 11.22 9.65
CA ASP A 71 12.61 12.18 9.22
C ASP A 71 13.05 11.97 7.75
N ASN A 72 12.72 10.81 7.19
CA ASN A 72 13.04 10.44 5.81
C ASN A 72 11.88 10.74 4.82
N LEU A 73 12.04 11.77 3.99
CA LEU A 73 11.06 12.17 2.97
C LEU A 73 10.76 11.07 1.92
N PRO A 74 11.76 10.39 1.31
CA PRO A 74 11.49 9.25 0.41
C PRO A 74 10.61 8.17 1.05
N LYS A 75 10.83 7.86 2.34
CA LYS A 75 10.01 6.89 3.09
C LYS A 75 8.58 7.38 3.30
N ALA A 76 8.39 8.67 3.59
CA ALA A 76 7.06 9.28 3.72
C ALA A 76 6.29 9.21 2.39
N LEU A 77 6.93 9.60 1.29
CA LEU A 77 6.33 9.57 -0.06
C LEU A 77 5.99 8.14 -0.50
N ALA A 78 6.86 7.16 -0.24
CA ALA A 78 6.56 5.76 -0.53
C ALA A 78 5.35 5.24 0.26
N LYS A 79 5.21 5.66 1.53
CA LYS A 79 4.06 5.33 2.37
C LYS A 79 2.77 6.02 1.93
N VAL A 80 2.81 7.28 1.52
CA VAL A 80 1.63 7.97 0.97
C VAL A 80 1.24 7.38 -0.36
N LYS A 81 2.18 7.09 -1.25
CA LYS A 81 1.88 6.37 -2.49
C LYS A 81 1.19 5.04 -2.18
N LYS A 82 1.72 4.26 -1.24
CA LYS A 82 1.06 3.03 -0.76
C LYS A 82 -0.33 3.33 -0.18
N ALA A 83 -0.48 4.40 0.60
CA ALA A 83 -1.73 4.81 1.24
C ALA A 83 -2.80 5.24 0.21
N GLU A 84 -2.44 6.05 -0.79
CA GLU A 84 -3.27 6.44 -1.94
C GLU A 84 -3.67 5.21 -2.73
N TYR A 85 -2.75 4.29 -3.03
CA TYR A 85 -3.14 3.01 -3.67
C TYR A 85 -4.06 2.17 -2.78
N THR A 86 -3.95 2.25 -1.45
CA THR A 86 -4.85 1.57 -0.51
C THR A 86 -6.15 2.32 -0.20
N SER A 87 -6.25 3.63 -0.52
CA SER A 87 -7.41 4.47 -0.22
C SER A 87 -8.24 4.80 -1.48
N ASN A 88 -7.59 5.02 -2.63
CA ASN A 88 -8.24 5.18 -3.94
C ASN A 88 -8.71 3.85 -4.54
N ILE A 89 -8.35 2.74 -3.93
CA ILE A 89 -9.00 1.48 -4.20
C ILE A 89 -9.56 1.02 -2.88
N VAL A 90 -10.86 0.81 -2.90
CA VAL A 90 -11.70 0.02 -2.01
C VAL A 90 -10.90 -1.14 -1.36
N TYR A 91 -10.08 -0.88 -0.33
CA TYR A 91 -9.24 -1.92 0.31
C TYR A 91 -9.44 -2.01 1.81
N TYR A 92 -10.08 -1.05 2.47
CA TYR A 92 -10.41 -1.18 3.90
C TYR A 92 -11.28 -2.41 4.19
N HIS A 93 -12.09 -2.87 3.22
CA HIS A 93 -12.85 -4.12 3.33
C HIS A 93 -12.02 -5.38 3.05
N LEU A 94 -10.86 -5.28 2.37
CA LEU A 94 -10.00 -6.41 1.99
C LEU A 94 -8.76 -6.56 2.88
N LEU A 95 -8.40 -5.51 3.64
CA LEU A 95 -7.32 -5.58 4.63
C LEU A 95 -7.59 -6.61 5.73
N PRO A 96 -8.81 -6.73 6.29
CA PRO A 96 -9.13 -7.83 7.20
C PRO A 96 -8.80 -9.17 6.56
N HIS A 97 -9.24 -9.39 5.33
CA HIS A 97 -9.06 -10.64 4.58
C HIS A 97 -7.59 -10.98 4.27
N ILE A 98 -6.76 -9.99 3.93
CA ILE A 98 -5.31 -10.18 3.70
C ILE A 98 -4.59 -10.44 5.02
N VAL A 99 -5.01 -9.77 6.10
CA VAL A 99 -4.50 -10.02 7.46
C VAL A 99 -4.88 -11.43 7.91
N THR A 100 -6.14 -11.84 7.68
CA THR A 100 -6.63 -13.19 7.91
C THR A 100 -5.70 -14.19 7.26
N LEU A 101 -5.42 -14.07 5.94
CA LEU A 101 -4.51 -14.96 5.19
C LEU A 101 -3.09 -15.06 5.79
N LYS A 102 -2.51 -13.94 6.25
CA LYS A 102 -1.18 -13.93 6.87
C LYS A 102 -1.14 -14.63 8.22
N GLU A 103 -2.23 -14.58 8.97
CA GLU A 103 -2.31 -15.05 10.35
C GLU A 103 -2.96 -16.45 10.46
N GLN A 104 -3.29 -17.10 9.34
CA GLN A 104 -4.05 -18.37 9.33
C GLN A 104 -3.31 -19.52 10.01
N ASN A 105 -3.73 -19.77 11.24
CA ASN A 105 -3.53 -21.04 11.92
C ASN A 105 -4.73 -22.00 11.73
N ASN A 106 -5.84 -21.51 11.13
CA ASN A 106 -7.12 -22.21 11.04
C ASN A 106 -7.68 -22.30 9.61
N ILE A 107 -8.15 -23.48 9.22
CA ILE A 107 -8.65 -23.82 7.88
C ILE A 107 -9.98 -23.14 7.55
N ASN A 108 -10.83 -22.93 8.56
CA ASN A 108 -12.18 -22.36 8.40
C ASN A 108 -12.16 -20.89 7.96
N GLU A 109 -11.09 -20.16 8.29
CA GLU A 109 -10.90 -18.76 7.88
C GLU A 109 -10.54 -18.64 6.39
N VAL A 110 -9.92 -19.68 5.81
CA VAL A 110 -9.63 -19.74 4.37
C VAL A 110 -10.92 -19.96 3.59
N GLU A 111 -11.75 -20.89 4.03
CA GLU A 111 -13.01 -21.22 3.36
C GLU A 111 -13.99 -20.05 3.42
N SER A 112 -14.07 -19.34 4.55
CA SER A 112 -14.85 -18.10 4.68
C SER A 112 -14.35 -17.02 3.72
N PHE A 113 -13.03 -16.84 3.63
CA PHE A 113 -12.41 -15.92 2.68
C PHE A 113 -12.73 -16.29 1.23
N GLU A 114 -12.66 -17.57 0.87
CA GLU A 114 -12.97 -18.05 -0.48
C GLU A 114 -14.46 -17.97 -0.83
N ALA A 115 -15.35 -18.06 0.15
CA ALA A 115 -16.78 -17.88 -0.03
C ALA A 115 -17.14 -16.41 -0.28
N GLU A 116 -16.42 -15.48 0.34
CA GLU A 116 -16.60 -14.03 0.17
C GLU A 116 -15.86 -13.46 -1.05
N LEU A 117 -14.99 -14.26 -1.68
CA LEU A 117 -14.22 -13.84 -2.85
C LEU A 117 -15.07 -13.85 -4.13
N ASP A 118 -16.00 -12.91 -4.24
CA ASP A 118 -16.75 -12.68 -5.48
C ASP A 118 -15.85 -12.10 -6.59
N ASN A 119 -16.41 -12.00 -7.82
CA ASN A 119 -15.67 -11.50 -8.97
C ASN A 119 -15.16 -10.07 -8.79
N GLU A 120 -15.85 -9.23 -8.02
CA GLU A 120 -15.46 -7.84 -7.80
C GLU A 120 -14.28 -7.77 -6.80
N CYS A 121 -14.36 -8.51 -5.70
CA CYS A 121 -13.31 -8.68 -4.70
C CYS A 121 -12.06 -9.31 -5.30
N ALA A 122 -12.22 -10.33 -6.15
CA ALA A 122 -11.12 -10.95 -6.87
C ALA A 122 -10.41 -9.96 -7.80
N ASN A 123 -11.17 -9.13 -8.53
CA ASN A 123 -10.60 -8.09 -9.39
C ASN A 123 -9.85 -7.01 -8.60
N ARG A 124 -10.37 -6.62 -7.45
CA ARG A 124 -9.72 -5.64 -6.55
C ARG A 124 -8.45 -6.20 -5.93
N LEU A 125 -8.49 -7.42 -5.41
CA LEU A 125 -7.30 -8.10 -4.89
C LEU A 125 -6.24 -8.29 -5.97
N MET A 126 -6.66 -8.55 -7.22
CA MET A 126 -5.74 -8.63 -8.36
C MET A 126 -5.04 -7.28 -8.61
N LEU A 127 -5.78 -6.16 -8.58
CA LEU A 127 -5.20 -4.82 -8.70
C LEU A 127 -4.17 -4.54 -7.59
N TYR A 128 -4.47 -4.97 -6.36
CA TYR A 128 -3.60 -4.80 -5.20
C TYR A 128 -2.30 -5.57 -5.38
N LEU A 129 -2.43 -6.86 -5.68
CA LEU A 129 -1.28 -7.74 -5.83
C LEU A 129 -0.38 -7.32 -6.99
N SER A 130 -0.95 -6.66 -7.99
CA SER A 130 -0.18 -6.07 -9.08
C SER A 130 0.83 -5.02 -8.59
N VAL A 131 0.57 -4.32 -7.48
CA VAL A 131 1.46 -3.29 -6.94
C VAL A 131 2.82 -3.86 -6.52
N PHE A 132 2.91 -5.14 -6.15
CA PHE A 132 4.15 -5.73 -5.63
C PHE A 132 5.29 -5.85 -6.66
N GLY A 133 5.00 -5.68 -7.95
CA GLY A 133 5.98 -5.42 -9.02
C GLY A 133 7.12 -6.45 -9.14
N GLY A 134 8.05 -6.18 -10.07
CA GLY A 134 9.24 -6.99 -10.35
C GLY A 134 9.31 -7.49 -11.78
N GLU A 135 10.53 -7.62 -12.30
CA GLU A 135 10.82 -8.01 -13.69
C GLU A 135 10.53 -9.51 -13.93
N PHE A 136 11.01 -10.36 -13.03
CA PHE A 136 10.91 -11.81 -13.18
C PHE A 136 9.67 -12.39 -12.49
N THR A 137 9.04 -13.39 -13.13
CA THR A 137 7.85 -14.09 -12.62
C THR A 137 8.06 -14.59 -11.19
N ALA A 138 9.18 -15.25 -10.91
CA ALA A 138 9.50 -15.75 -9.57
C ALA A 138 9.55 -14.65 -8.51
N THR A 139 10.18 -13.51 -8.81
CA THR A 139 10.30 -12.39 -7.87
C THR A 139 8.94 -11.82 -7.49
N VAL A 140 8.06 -11.63 -8.47
CA VAL A 140 6.71 -11.09 -8.22
C VAL A 140 5.87 -12.10 -7.45
N THR A 141 5.88 -13.36 -7.88
CA THR A 141 5.18 -14.45 -7.20
C THR A 141 5.62 -14.56 -5.74
N ASN A 142 6.93 -14.52 -5.47
CA ASN A 142 7.46 -14.58 -4.10
C ASN A 142 7.05 -13.37 -3.25
N ARG A 143 6.98 -12.17 -3.83
CA ARG A 143 6.51 -10.98 -3.11
C ARG A 143 5.03 -11.07 -2.79
N ILE A 144 4.21 -11.52 -3.73
CA ILE A 144 2.79 -11.75 -3.53
C ILE A 144 2.57 -12.82 -2.46
N LEU A 145 3.28 -13.95 -2.53
CA LEU A 145 3.18 -15.03 -1.54
C LEU A 145 3.64 -14.59 -0.14
N ARG A 146 4.65 -13.73 -0.02
CA ARG A 146 5.03 -13.12 1.27
C ARG A 146 3.93 -12.24 1.86
N GLU A 147 3.10 -11.63 1.01
CA GLU A 147 1.98 -10.79 1.43
C GLU A 147 0.72 -11.60 1.71
N ILE A 148 0.62 -12.82 1.18
CA ILE A 148 -0.49 -13.73 1.45
C ILE A 148 -0.17 -14.66 2.64
N GLY A 149 1.11 -14.87 2.95
CA GLY A 149 1.54 -15.77 4.04
C GLY A 149 1.63 -17.23 3.61
N LYS A 150 2.21 -18.06 4.50
CA LYS A 150 2.22 -19.53 4.33
C LYS A 150 0.90 -20.09 4.86
N THR A 151 0.08 -20.66 3.99
CA THR A 151 -1.06 -21.49 4.43
C THR A 151 -0.52 -22.83 4.92
N ASN A 152 -0.31 -22.98 6.22
CA ASN A 152 0.37 -24.13 6.81
C ASN A 152 -0.37 -25.48 6.67
N LYS A 153 -1.60 -25.51 6.11
CA LYS A 153 -2.46 -26.70 6.14
C LYS A 153 -3.18 -27.04 4.83
N ILE A 154 -3.16 -26.15 3.83
CA ILE A 154 -3.87 -26.36 2.56
C ILE A 154 -2.87 -26.32 1.41
N PRO A 155 -2.87 -27.33 0.51
CA PRO A 155 -2.10 -27.26 -0.73
C PRO A 155 -2.51 -26.03 -1.53
N PHE A 156 -1.56 -25.18 -1.88
CA PHE A 156 -1.85 -23.98 -2.66
C PHE A 156 -2.60 -24.26 -3.98
N GLN A 157 -2.46 -25.47 -4.53
CA GLN A 157 -3.20 -25.89 -5.73
C GLN A 157 -4.71 -25.92 -5.57
N SER A 158 -5.23 -26.07 -4.34
CA SER A 158 -6.66 -26.09 -4.07
C SER A 158 -7.22 -24.73 -3.68
N LEU A 159 -6.40 -23.68 -3.64
CA LEU A 159 -6.80 -22.33 -3.22
C LEU A 159 -7.24 -21.48 -4.43
N LYS A 160 -8.42 -20.84 -4.36
CA LYS A 160 -8.88 -19.82 -5.33
C LYS A 160 -7.86 -18.68 -5.54
N PRO A 161 -7.11 -18.22 -4.52
CA PRO A 161 -5.98 -17.30 -4.69
C PRO A 161 -4.95 -17.68 -5.76
N LYS A 162 -4.80 -18.97 -6.09
CA LYS A 162 -3.93 -19.42 -7.18
C LYS A 162 -4.31 -18.77 -8.50
N ASP A 163 -5.58 -18.84 -8.87
CA ASP A 163 -6.09 -18.30 -10.13
C ASP A 163 -5.94 -16.78 -10.16
N LEU A 164 -6.06 -16.16 -8.99
CA LEU A 164 -5.86 -14.74 -8.82
C LEU A 164 -4.40 -14.33 -9.08
N ILE A 165 -3.42 -15.06 -8.54
CA ILE A 165 -1.98 -14.83 -8.79
C ILE A 165 -1.63 -15.05 -10.27
N ILE A 166 -2.19 -16.10 -10.88
CA ILE A 166 -2.03 -16.37 -12.31
C ILE A 166 -2.61 -15.22 -13.15
N ASN A 167 -3.79 -14.71 -12.79
CA ASN A 167 -4.46 -13.62 -13.49
C ASN A 167 -3.74 -12.28 -13.35
N VAL A 168 -3.17 -11.97 -12.16
CA VAL A 168 -2.30 -10.80 -11.95
C VAL A 168 -1.15 -10.81 -12.96
N LYS A 169 -0.57 -11.98 -13.21
CA LYS A 169 0.59 -12.13 -14.09
C LYS A 169 0.23 -12.12 -15.58
N LYS A 170 -0.84 -12.81 -15.98
CA LYS A 170 -1.36 -12.78 -17.36
C LYS A 170 -1.65 -11.36 -17.84
N LYS A 171 -2.15 -10.49 -16.96
CA LYS A 171 -2.41 -9.07 -17.30
C LYS A 171 -1.15 -8.22 -17.49
N ARG A 172 0.03 -8.68 -17.04
CA ARG A 172 1.26 -7.88 -17.04
C ARG A 172 2.37 -8.39 -17.93
N THR A 173 2.39 -9.69 -18.18
CA THR A 173 3.47 -10.36 -18.92
C THR A 173 2.88 -11.51 -19.71
N SER A 174 3.45 -11.81 -20.88
CA SER A 174 3.16 -13.02 -21.66
C SER A 174 3.64 -14.33 -20.98
N ALA A 175 3.96 -14.27 -19.68
CA ALA A 175 4.43 -15.41 -18.91
C ALA A 175 3.38 -16.53 -18.94
N ALA A 176 3.84 -17.74 -19.25
CA ALA A 176 2.97 -18.89 -19.32
C ALA A 176 2.49 -19.26 -17.91
N SER A 177 1.27 -19.78 -17.79
CA SER A 177 0.69 -20.23 -16.51
C SER A 177 1.62 -21.20 -15.77
N VAL A 178 2.36 -22.01 -16.53
CA VAL A 178 3.33 -22.98 -16.01
C VAL A 178 4.50 -22.31 -15.27
N ASP A 179 4.95 -21.13 -15.70
CA ASP A 179 6.08 -20.43 -15.07
C ASP A 179 5.67 -19.86 -13.71
N VAL A 180 4.45 -19.34 -13.62
CA VAL A 180 3.86 -18.86 -12.36
C VAL A 180 3.69 -20.04 -11.39
N GLU A 181 3.15 -21.17 -11.85
CA GLU A 181 3.00 -22.37 -11.03
C GLU A 181 4.35 -22.93 -10.56
N ASN A 182 5.37 -22.95 -11.42
CA ASN A 182 6.71 -23.42 -11.05
C ASN A 182 7.37 -22.50 -10.02
N ALA A 183 7.18 -21.19 -10.14
CA ALA A 183 7.62 -20.23 -9.13
C ALA A 183 6.94 -20.48 -7.78
N VAL A 184 5.63 -20.67 -7.77
CA VAL A 184 4.87 -21.03 -6.55
C VAL A 184 5.39 -22.33 -5.94
N LYS A 185 5.53 -23.40 -6.74
CA LYS A 185 6.03 -24.70 -6.27
C LYS A 185 7.43 -24.58 -5.66
N THR A 186 8.30 -23.81 -6.30
CA THR A 186 9.66 -23.55 -5.82
C THR A 186 9.64 -22.80 -4.49
N TRP A 187 8.76 -21.81 -4.34
CA TRP A 187 8.59 -21.08 -3.09
C TRP A 187 8.00 -21.95 -1.97
N LEU A 188 7.05 -22.83 -2.26
CA LEU A 188 6.50 -23.75 -1.26
C LEU A 188 7.54 -24.77 -0.77
N LYS A 189 8.43 -25.22 -1.67
CA LYS A 189 9.53 -26.13 -1.33
C LYS A 189 10.63 -25.47 -0.49
N ASN A 190 10.94 -24.20 -0.78
CA ASN A 190 12.11 -23.50 -0.25
C ASN A 190 11.77 -22.32 0.68
N GLY A 191 10.49 -22.08 0.96
CA GLY A 191 10.03 -20.90 1.68
C GLY A 191 10.48 -20.90 3.14
N PRO A 192 10.74 -19.73 3.72
CA PRO A 192 11.30 -19.58 5.08
C PRO A 192 10.42 -20.19 6.16
#